data_AF-A2E4U3-F1
#
_entry.id   AF-A2E4U3-F1
#
_cell.length_a   1.000
_cell.length_b   1.000
_cell.length_c   1.000
_cell.angle_alpha   90.00
_cell.angle_beta   90.00
_cell.angle_gamma   90.00
#
_symmetry.space_group_name_H-M   'P 1'
#
loop_
_entity.id
_entity.type
_entity.pdbx_description
1 polymer ?
#
loop_
_entity_poly.entity_id
_entity_poly.type
_entity_poly.pdbx_seq_one_letter_code
_entity_poly.pdbx_strand_id
1 'polypeptide(L)'
;MTFRFNTEYFPPEDSKEVFGCLQTSNIPSNVSSETYEWKRCKKCECLMFPTEDKTMECPICNPTAKYISQSIKKETNPDEIHKIFYFIFDIDFPLETSTEMLNLFTENLPENAKAVVMAISTNIYVLYQHYGVPLFDNIENDKQFTPSSFYFLTKSDISSIILPSLPALYNFAKADNEIDILLPLSISKMQLPADYCPHSIFCFTKREIKTISAVSASHIGSTIASMGGIINFGAAQSFKRLSAISKFSFGIVFPISTFVPSTIKKLFTASKRFTTYFVLPRAVEATKVTGGDGSVRLTPNVSIINLLNSRGASLRFNVDFSGDIPESFLVVECTDYEGSAYLTLHKFKSPKDDEEFAKSLDPDITKEIVAKGAASDILRMVFSGTEVATAVKKTNTEKLLAGTPANGVGGKPDKDTLQLYYLLHRMPCKDAPHDVCNGKGYINYPSLYILSSEKPKEVLEQNDSIEWPMELHIFEDEAALKLLLANLQSK
;
A
#
# COMPACT_ATOMS: atom_id res chain seq x y z
N MET A 1 0.38 0.72 -12.41
CA MET A 1 -0.84 0.81 -11.58
C MET A 1 -1.77 1.88 -12.11
N THR A 2 -3.07 1.61 -12.13
CA THR A 2 -4.16 2.48 -12.66
C THR A 2 -5.47 2.22 -11.91
N PHE A 3 -6.47 3.07 -12.09
CA PHE A 3 -7.81 2.84 -11.56
C PHE A 3 -8.78 2.32 -12.61
N ARG A 4 -9.57 1.31 -12.22
CA ARG A 4 -10.68 0.77 -13.00
C ARG A 4 -11.98 1.22 -12.39
N PHE A 5 -12.79 1.93 -13.16
CA PHE A 5 -14.17 2.26 -12.77
C PHE A 5 -15.06 1.03 -12.87
N ASN A 6 -16.09 0.97 -12.03
CA ASN A 6 -17.04 -0.13 -12.05
C ASN A 6 -18.10 0.00 -13.16
N THR A 7 -18.13 1.10 -13.91
CA THR A 7 -19.02 1.30 -15.06
C THR A 7 -18.49 2.44 -15.93
N GLU A 8 -19.01 2.55 -17.16
CA GLU A 8 -18.82 3.67 -18.09
C GLU A 8 -19.98 4.69 -18.03
N TYR A 9 -20.95 4.48 -17.15
CA TYR A 9 -22.09 5.38 -16.95
C TYR A 9 -21.95 6.13 -15.62
N PHE A 10 -22.54 7.31 -15.53
CA PHE A 10 -22.75 7.96 -14.23
C PHE A 10 -24.14 7.60 -13.67
N PRO A 11 -24.30 7.54 -12.33
CA PRO A 11 -25.55 7.09 -11.73
C PRO A 11 -26.70 8.05 -12.05
N PRO A 12 -27.93 7.57 -12.27
CA PRO A 12 -29.13 8.42 -12.25
C PRO A 12 -29.32 9.12 -10.90
N GLU A 13 -30.08 10.23 -10.88
CA GLU A 13 -30.23 11.12 -9.72
C GLU A 13 -30.62 10.40 -8.41
N ASP A 14 -31.54 9.43 -8.50
CA ASP A 14 -32.05 8.68 -7.34
C ASP A 14 -31.41 7.30 -7.15
N SER A 15 -30.32 7.00 -7.88
CA SER A 15 -29.69 5.68 -7.81
C SER A 15 -29.07 5.41 -6.45
N LYS A 16 -29.30 4.18 -5.95
CA LYS A 16 -28.68 3.68 -4.71
C LYS A 16 -27.44 2.82 -4.96
N GLU A 17 -27.15 2.57 -6.22
CA GLU A 17 -26.02 1.76 -6.63
C GLU A 17 -24.70 2.53 -6.43
N VAL A 18 -23.62 1.80 -6.16
CA VAL A 18 -22.32 2.42 -5.91
C VAL A 18 -21.67 2.80 -7.23
N PHE A 19 -21.30 4.06 -7.39
CA PHE A 19 -20.45 4.55 -8.47
C PHE A 19 -19.04 4.83 -7.95
N GLY A 20 -18.02 4.27 -8.58
CA GLY A 20 -16.67 4.36 -8.05
C GLY A 20 -15.58 3.72 -8.91
N CYS A 21 -14.36 3.73 -8.37
CA CYS A 21 -13.24 3.06 -8.99
C CYS A 21 -12.33 2.37 -7.96
N LEU A 22 -11.54 1.43 -8.46
CA LEU A 22 -10.64 0.60 -7.68
C LEU A 22 -9.26 0.56 -8.33
N GLN A 23 -8.21 0.75 -7.53
CA GLN A 23 -6.83 0.65 -7.96
C GLN A 23 -6.48 -0.78 -8.34
N THR A 24 -5.82 -0.93 -9.48
CA THR A 24 -5.33 -2.20 -10.02
C THR A 24 -3.79 -2.19 -10.08
N SER A 25 -3.19 -3.38 -10.06
CA SER A 25 -1.75 -3.57 -10.19
C SER A 25 -1.22 -3.13 -11.57
N ASN A 26 -2.08 -3.15 -12.58
CA ASN A 26 -1.69 -2.97 -13.98
C ASN A 26 -1.31 -1.53 -14.32
N ILE A 27 -0.26 -1.34 -15.11
CA ILE A 27 -0.08 -0.12 -15.91
C ILE A 27 -1.21 -0.04 -16.95
N PRO A 28 -1.50 1.15 -17.53
CA PRO A 28 -2.52 1.23 -18.56
C PRO A 28 -2.18 0.27 -19.71
N SER A 29 -3.14 -0.55 -20.13
CA SER A 29 -2.90 -1.60 -21.15
C SER A 29 -2.76 -1.04 -22.57
N ASN A 30 -3.27 0.18 -22.80
CA ASN A 30 -3.23 0.86 -24.09
C ASN A 30 -2.55 2.22 -23.92
N VAL A 31 -1.24 2.27 -24.17
CA VAL A 31 -0.41 3.47 -24.06
C VAL A 31 0.00 3.92 -25.45
N SER A 32 -0.13 5.23 -25.72
CA SER A 32 0.31 5.82 -26.98
C SER A 32 1.83 5.73 -27.11
N SER A 33 2.30 5.46 -28.34
CA SER A 33 3.73 5.50 -28.69
C SER A 33 4.23 6.92 -28.94
N GLU A 34 3.34 7.90 -29.09
CA GLU A 34 3.70 9.29 -29.32
C GLU A 34 4.06 10.00 -28.01
N THR A 35 5.04 10.90 -28.07
CA THR A 35 5.43 11.75 -26.95
C THR A 35 4.68 13.08 -27.00
N TYR A 36 4.03 13.43 -25.90
CA TYR A 36 3.27 14.68 -25.78
C TYR A 36 3.85 15.56 -24.68
N GLU A 37 3.87 16.87 -24.93
CA GLU A 37 4.22 17.86 -23.91
C GLU A 37 3.03 18.07 -22.97
N TRP A 38 3.22 17.81 -21.68
CA TRP A 38 2.16 17.96 -20.68
C TRP A 38 1.92 19.44 -20.36
N LYS A 39 0.81 19.99 -20.84
CA LYS A 39 0.37 21.37 -20.60
C LYS A 39 -0.81 21.42 -19.64
N ARG A 40 -0.97 22.55 -18.94
CA ARG A 40 -2.14 22.80 -18.07
C ARG A 40 -3.06 23.84 -18.69
N CYS A 41 -4.36 23.61 -18.54
CA CYS A 41 -5.37 24.58 -18.92
C CYS A 41 -5.28 25.85 -18.06
N LYS A 42 -5.32 27.03 -18.69
CA LYS A 42 -5.28 28.31 -17.97
C LYS A 42 -6.54 28.60 -17.14
N LYS A 43 -7.68 27.94 -17.43
CA LYS A 43 -8.97 28.18 -16.77
C LYS A 43 -9.19 27.31 -15.53
N CYS A 44 -8.85 26.02 -15.61
CA CYS A 44 -9.13 25.06 -14.53
C CYS A 44 -7.88 24.31 -14.03
N GLU A 45 -6.69 24.64 -14.53
CA GLU A 45 -5.39 24.00 -14.19
C GLU A 45 -5.30 22.49 -14.49
N CYS A 46 -6.34 21.90 -15.08
CA CYS A 46 -6.36 20.51 -15.51
C CYS A 46 -5.26 20.26 -16.54
N LEU A 47 -4.63 19.09 -16.49
CA LEU A 47 -3.74 18.62 -17.55
C LEU A 47 -4.54 18.51 -18.84
N MET A 48 -3.97 19.03 -19.92
CA MET A 48 -4.52 18.95 -21.26
C MET A 48 -4.27 17.55 -21.83
N PHE A 49 -5.16 17.10 -22.71
CA PHE A 49 -5.14 15.78 -23.33
C PHE A 49 -5.20 15.94 -24.86
N PRO A 50 -4.50 15.09 -25.62
CA PRO A 50 -4.50 15.12 -27.08
C PRO A 50 -5.84 14.67 -27.67
N THR A 51 -6.25 15.39 -28.70
CA THR A 51 -7.36 15.06 -29.57
C THR A 51 -6.91 14.14 -30.72
N GLU A 52 -7.87 13.52 -31.40
CA GLU A 52 -7.63 12.72 -32.62
C GLU A 52 -6.90 13.53 -33.70
N ASP A 53 -7.12 14.86 -33.75
CA ASP A 53 -6.45 15.80 -34.64
C ASP A 53 -5.05 16.24 -34.15
N LYS A 54 -4.52 15.57 -33.11
CA LYS A 54 -3.22 15.83 -32.48
C LYS A 54 -3.06 17.21 -31.85
N THR A 55 -4.14 17.92 -31.58
CA THR A 55 -4.12 19.15 -30.78
C THR A 55 -4.27 18.83 -29.30
N MET A 56 -3.74 19.68 -28.41
CA MET A 56 -3.95 19.52 -26.97
C MET A 56 -5.16 20.35 -26.55
N GLU A 57 -6.13 19.72 -25.90
CA GLU A 57 -7.32 20.39 -25.38
C GLU A 57 -7.58 20.03 -23.91
N CYS A 58 -8.42 20.81 -23.23
CA CYS A 58 -8.72 20.55 -21.82
C CYS A 58 -9.98 19.68 -21.70
N PRO A 59 -9.88 18.46 -21.15
CA PRO A 59 -11.05 17.55 -21.05
C PRO A 59 -12.19 18.10 -20.20
N ILE A 60 -11.89 18.94 -19.21
CA ILE A 60 -12.91 19.55 -18.36
C ILE A 60 -13.57 20.74 -19.05
N CYS A 61 -12.80 21.62 -19.70
CA CYS A 61 -13.34 22.83 -20.31
C CYS A 61 -13.91 22.61 -21.72
N ASN A 62 -13.48 21.56 -22.42
CA ASN A 62 -14.03 21.13 -23.70
C ASN A 62 -14.33 19.62 -23.68
N PRO A 63 -15.39 19.17 -22.98
CA PRO A 63 -15.71 17.75 -22.83
C PRO A 63 -16.21 17.09 -24.12
N THR A 64 -16.64 17.88 -25.11
CA THR A 64 -17.17 17.40 -26.40
C THR A 64 -16.09 17.15 -27.45
N ALA A 65 -14.84 17.53 -27.19
CA ALA A 65 -13.74 17.27 -28.12
C ALA A 65 -13.49 15.77 -28.29
N LYS A 66 -12.97 15.39 -29.46
CA LYS A 66 -12.63 14.01 -29.80
C LYS A 66 -11.23 13.69 -29.30
N TYR A 67 -11.13 13.13 -28.09
CA TYR A 67 -9.87 12.71 -27.48
C TYR A 67 -9.43 11.34 -27.99
N ILE A 68 -8.11 11.10 -28.03
CA ILE A 68 -7.60 9.74 -28.27
C ILE A 68 -8.02 8.82 -27.11
N SER A 69 -8.19 7.53 -27.40
CA SER A 69 -8.57 6.53 -26.39
C SER A 69 -7.39 5.96 -25.60
N GLN A 70 -6.15 6.25 -26.01
CA GLN A 70 -4.93 5.72 -25.40
C GLN A 70 -4.50 6.58 -24.20
N SER A 71 -3.87 5.94 -23.21
CA SER A 71 -3.16 6.66 -22.14
C SER A 71 -1.83 7.21 -22.63
N ILE A 72 -1.31 8.25 -21.99
CA ILE A 72 -0.05 8.90 -22.39
C ILE A 72 0.99 8.69 -21.32
N LYS A 73 2.17 8.22 -21.71
CA LYS A 73 3.31 8.07 -20.81
C LYS A 73 4.23 9.29 -20.88
N LYS A 74 4.70 9.73 -19.72
CA LYS A 74 5.84 10.66 -19.59
C LYS A 74 6.88 10.00 -18.70
N GLU A 75 8.10 9.88 -19.20
CA GLU A 75 9.22 9.43 -18.38
C GLU A 75 9.59 10.53 -17.38
N THR A 76 9.71 10.16 -16.12
CA THR A 76 10.17 11.03 -15.05
C THR A 76 11.53 10.53 -14.62
N ASN A 77 12.53 11.40 -14.50
CA ASN A 77 13.90 11.00 -14.24
C ASN A 77 13.98 10.28 -12.87
N PRO A 78 14.18 8.95 -12.79
CA PRO A 78 14.15 8.21 -11.53
C PRO A 78 15.39 8.51 -10.67
N ASP A 79 16.48 8.89 -11.32
CA ASP A 79 17.82 9.05 -10.74
C ASP A 79 17.98 10.32 -9.88
N GLU A 80 17.03 11.25 -9.94
CA GLU A 80 17.09 12.52 -9.18
C GLU A 80 16.57 12.40 -7.75
N ILE A 81 15.98 11.26 -7.37
CA ILE A 81 15.38 11.10 -6.04
C ILE A 81 16.30 10.26 -5.15
N HIS A 82 17.12 10.93 -4.35
CA HIS A 82 17.81 10.29 -3.23
C HIS A 82 16.77 9.64 -2.30
N LYS A 83 16.83 8.31 -2.17
CA LYS A 83 15.99 7.55 -1.25
C LYS A 83 16.77 7.13 -0.02
N ILE A 84 16.19 7.38 1.15
CA ILE A 84 16.71 6.95 2.44
C ILE A 84 15.90 5.74 2.92
N PHE A 85 16.58 4.69 3.37
CA PHE A 85 15.95 3.51 3.94
C PHE A 85 16.27 3.37 5.42
N TYR A 86 15.28 3.10 6.25
CA TYR A 86 15.49 2.79 7.66
C TYR A 86 15.26 1.29 7.87
N PHE A 87 16.26 0.60 8.41
CA PHE A 87 16.15 -0.78 8.85
C PHE A 87 16.17 -0.79 10.38
N ILE A 88 15.03 -1.12 10.97
CA ILE A 88 14.81 -1.10 12.42
C ILE A 88 14.47 -2.52 12.85
N PHE A 89 15.24 -3.11 13.75
CA PHE A 89 15.01 -4.48 14.21
C PHE A 89 15.06 -4.58 15.73
N ASP A 90 14.27 -5.50 16.28
CA ASP A 90 14.24 -5.82 17.70
C ASP A 90 15.36 -6.78 18.10
N ILE A 91 16.12 -6.45 19.14
CA ILE A 91 17.21 -7.29 19.63
C ILE A 91 16.74 -8.65 20.19
N ASP A 92 15.44 -8.80 20.45
CA ASP A 92 14.86 -10.09 20.86
C ASP A 92 14.81 -11.13 19.72
N PHE A 93 14.98 -10.72 18.46
CA PHE A 93 15.25 -11.68 17.38
C PHE A 93 16.61 -12.35 17.61
N PRO A 94 16.75 -13.67 17.33
CA PRO A 94 18.06 -14.32 17.33
C PRO A 94 19.05 -13.57 16.45
N LEU A 95 20.32 -13.55 16.86
CA LEU A 95 21.39 -12.86 16.12
C LEU A 95 21.46 -13.34 14.67
N GLU A 96 21.27 -14.64 14.44
CA GLU A 96 21.26 -15.26 13.11
C GLU A 96 20.14 -14.67 12.25
N THR A 97 18.92 -14.56 12.81
CA THR A 97 17.76 -13.99 12.11
C THR A 97 17.98 -12.51 11.80
N SER A 98 18.48 -11.71 12.75
CA SER A 98 18.77 -10.29 12.50
C SER A 98 19.87 -10.08 11.46
N THR A 99 20.89 -10.93 11.48
CA THR A 99 21.97 -10.93 10.48
C THR A 99 21.42 -11.26 9.10
N GLU A 100 20.58 -12.29 8.98
CA GLU A 100 19.93 -12.66 7.73
C GLU A 100 19.02 -11.54 7.20
N MET A 101 18.18 -10.95 8.05
CA MET A 101 17.30 -9.84 7.67
C MET A 101 18.09 -8.63 7.16
N LEU A 102 19.17 -8.25 7.86
CA LEU A 102 20.00 -7.11 7.47
C LEU A 102 20.82 -7.40 6.21
N ASN A 103 21.32 -8.63 6.03
CA ASN A 103 21.97 -9.07 4.79
C ASN A 103 21.03 -8.91 3.60
N LEU A 104 19.83 -9.48 3.66
CA LEU A 104 18.85 -9.39 2.57
C LEU A 104 18.41 -7.94 2.32
N PHE A 105 18.29 -7.13 3.37
CA PHE A 105 18.03 -5.70 3.21
C PHE A 105 19.15 -5.01 2.42
N THR A 106 20.40 -5.32 2.75
CA THR A 106 21.58 -4.75 2.11
C THR A 106 21.70 -5.20 0.65
N GLU A 107 21.41 -6.46 0.35
CA GLU A 107 21.40 -7.01 -1.01
C GLU A 107 20.38 -6.31 -1.92
N ASN A 108 19.21 -5.97 -1.39
CA ASN A 108 18.13 -5.30 -2.12
C ASN A 108 18.24 -3.77 -2.12
N LEU A 109 19.18 -3.20 -1.37
CA LEU A 109 19.41 -1.75 -1.32
C LEU A 109 19.98 -1.26 -2.67
N PRO A 110 19.39 -0.22 -3.29
CA PRO A 110 19.96 0.40 -4.49
C PRO A 110 21.37 0.96 -4.24
N GLU A 111 22.25 0.90 -5.23
CA GLU A 111 23.66 1.28 -5.08
C GLU A 111 23.88 2.75 -4.68
N ASN A 112 23.00 3.66 -5.13
CA ASN A 112 23.03 5.08 -4.80
C ASN A 112 22.21 5.44 -3.54
N ALA A 113 21.53 4.47 -2.91
CA ALA A 113 20.71 4.73 -1.74
C ALA A 113 21.54 4.81 -0.47
N LYS A 114 20.98 5.50 0.52
CA LYS A 114 21.52 5.55 1.88
C LYS A 114 20.58 4.83 2.83
N ALA A 115 21.13 4.25 3.89
CA ALA A 115 20.34 3.59 4.91
C ALA A 115 20.77 3.98 6.32
N VAL A 116 19.81 3.93 7.25
CA VAL A 116 20.02 4.10 8.69
C VAL A 116 19.61 2.79 9.35
N VAL A 117 20.50 2.22 10.16
CA VAL A 117 20.26 0.95 10.84
C VAL A 117 20.06 1.22 12.34
N MET A 118 18.94 0.73 12.88
CA MET A 118 18.60 0.90 14.29
C MET A 118 18.24 -0.44 14.94
N ALA A 119 18.69 -0.64 16.16
CA ALA A 119 18.30 -1.77 16.99
C ALA A 119 17.45 -1.30 18.17
N ILE A 120 16.30 -1.95 18.35
CA ILE A 120 15.38 -1.72 19.47
C ILE A 120 15.75 -2.67 20.60
N SER A 121 16.09 -2.11 21.76
CA SER A 121 16.42 -2.82 23.00
C SER A 121 15.50 -2.30 24.12
N THR A 122 15.98 -2.13 25.36
CA THR A 122 15.42 -1.20 26.36
C THR A 122 15.49 0.25 25.84
N ASN A 123 16.61 0.58 25.19
CA ASN A 123 16.87 1.85 24.49
C ASN A 123 16.94 1.63 22.97
N ILE A 124 17.08 2.71 22.19
CA ILE A 124 17.38 2.59 20.75
C ILE A 124 18.86 2.74 20.51
N TYR A 125 19.47 1.77 19.83
CA TYR A 125 20.83 1.90 19.32
C TYR A 125 20.80 2.32 17.86
N VAL A 126 21.41 3.45 17.52
CA VAL A 126 21.66 3.85 16.13
C VAL A 126 23.06 3.34 15.75
N LEU A 127 23.11 2.46 14.75
CA LEU A 127 24.34 1.82 14.31
C LEU A 127 24.98 2.69 13.22
N TYR A 128 26.25 3.01 13.38
CA TYR A 128 26.99 3.80 12.39
C TYR A 128 28.47 3.46 12.36
N GLN A 129 29.20 4.05 11.41
CA GLN A 129 30.66 3.94 11.37
C GLN A 129 31.30 5.32 11.37
N HIS A 130 32.47 5.40 12.00
CA HIS A 130 33.34 6.56 11.94
C HIS A 130 34.76 6.10 11.66
N TYR A 131 35.32 6.51 10.51
CA TYR A 131 36.64 6.08 10.03
C TYR A 131 36.82 4.55 9.99
N GLY A 132 35.78 3.82 9.57
CA GLY A 132 35.82 2.35 9.46
C GLY A 132 35.61 1.60 10.78
N VAL A 133 35.37 2.32 11.89
CA VAL A 133 35.09 1.72 13.21
C VAL A 133 33.58 1.70 13.44
N PRO A 134 32.98 0.53 13.76
CA PRO A 134 31.55 0.46 14.11
C PRO A 134 31.31 1.11 15.48
N LEU A 135 30.28 1.95 15.55
CA LEU A 135 29.84 2.65 16.76
C LEU A 135 28.34 2.45 16.97
N PHE A 136 27.93 2.46 18.23
CA PHE A 136 26.54 2.25 18.66
C PHE A 136 26.11 3.43 19.52
N ASP A 137 25.30 4.32 18.96
CA ASP A 137 24.77 5.45 19.72
C ASP A 137 23.55 5.01 20.54
N ASN A 138 23.58 5.17 21.86
CA ASN A 138 22.55 4.69 22.77
C ASN A 138 21.58 5.83 23.13
N ILE A 139 20.35 5.73 22.66
CA ILE A 139 19.33 6.77 22.77
C ILE A 139 18.19 6.28 23.68
N GLU A 140 18.03 6.91 24.83
CA GLU A 140 16.97 6.62 25.80
C GLU A 140 15.68 7.40 25.51
N ASN A 141 15.81 8.59 24.91
CA ASN A 141 14.70 9.45 24.55
C ASN A 141 15.06 10.39 23.40
N ASP A 142 14.03 10.96 22.78
CA ASP A 142 14.15 11.82 21.60
C ASP A 142 15.04 13.07 21.82
N LYS A 143 15.13 13.60 23.04
CA LYS A 143 15.96 14.78 23.37
C LYS A 143 17.46 14.50 23.35
N GLN A 144 17.87 13.24 23.46
CA GLN A 144 19.28 12.84 23.39
C GLN A 144 19.76 12.70 21.94
N PHE A 145 18.84 12.59 20.97
CA PHE A 145 19.18 12.38 19.58
C PHE A 145 19.60 13.68 18.90
N THR A 146 20.79 13.68 18.28
CA THR A 146 21.26 14.78 17.43
C THR A 146 21.44 14.26 16.01
N PRO A 147 20.74 14.80 15.00
CA PRO A 147 20.89 14.36 13.61
C PRO A 147 22.33 14.49 13.12
N SER A 148 22.80 13.48 12.38
CA SER A 148 24.20 13.41 11.94
C SER A 148 24.33 12.72 10.59
N SER A 149 25.20 13.24 9.72
CA SER A 149 25.48 12.58 8.44
C SER A 149 26.15 11.22 8.60
N PHE A 150 26.78 10.94 9.74
CA PHE A 150 27.43 9.65 10.00
C PHE A 150 26.45 8.48 10.09
N TYR A 151 25.18 8.73 10.42
CA TYR A 151 24.16 7.67 10.46
C TYR A 151 23.72 7.20 9.06
N PHE A 152 24.06 7.92 7.99
CA PHE A 152 23.74 7.53 6.62
C PHE A 152 24.78 6.58 6.03
N LEU A 153 24.47 5.29 6.09
CA LEU A 153 25.32 4.21 5.64
C LEU A 153 25.08 3.89 4.16
N THR A 154 26.16 3.55 3.46
CA THR A 154 26.09 2.88 2.15
C THR A 154 25.90 1.38 2.32
N LYS A 155 25.57 0.70 1.21
CA LYS A 155 25.59 -0.76 1.14
C LYS A 155 26.92 -1.36 1.61
N SER A 156 28.05 -0.76 1.20
CA SER A 156 29.38 -1.21 1.61
C SER A 156 29.63 -1.03 3.12
N ASP A 157 29.22 0.10 3.70
CA ASP A 157 29.34 0.32 5.15
C ASP A 157 28.58 -0.76 5.93
N ILE A 158 27.37 -1.10 5.48
CA ILE A 158 26.54 -2.11 6.16
C ILE A 158 27.19 -3.49 6.06
N SER A 159 27.56 -3.93 4.85
CA SER A 159 28.15 -5.26 4.62
C SER A 159 29.51 -5.46 5.31
N SER A 160 30.38 -4.44 5.28
CA SER A 160 31.77 -4.61 5.72
C SER A 160 32.00 -4.24 7.18
N ILE A 161 31.15 -3.38 7.78
CA ILE A 161 31.37 -2.84 9.13
C ILE A 161 30.21 -3.19 10.06
N ILE A 162 28.97 -2.84 9.68
CA ILE A 162 27.82 -2.96 10.59
C ILE A 162 27.44 -4.43 10.82
N LEU A 163 27.31 -5.23 9.77
CA LEU A 163 26.96 -6.65 9.86
C LEU A 163 27.94 -7.45 10.74
N PRO A 164 29.28 -7.36 10.54
CA PRO A 164 30.25 -8.02 11.42
C PRO A 164 30.22 -7.54 12.88
N SER A 165 29.68 -6.35 13.14
CA SER A 165 29.61 -5.76 14.49
C SER A 165 28.37 -6.18 15.30
N LEU A 166 27.36 -6.80 14.66
CA LEU A 166 26.13 -7.24 15.35
C LEU A 166 26.37 -8.13 16.58
N PRO A 167 27.31 -9.11 16.58
CA PRO A 167 27.58 -9.90 17.79
C PRO A 167 27.98 -9.04 18.99
N ALA A 168 28.71 -7.94 18.77
CA ALA A 168 29.07 -7.02 19.85
C ALA A 168 27.82 -6.34 20.42
N LEU A 169 26.93 -5.83 19.56
CA LEU A 169 25.65 -5.25 19.97
C LEU A 169 24.84 -6.21 20.85
N TYR A 170 24.71 -7.47 20.42
CA TYR A 170 23.97 -8.50 21.14
C TYR A 170 24.57 -8.86 22.51
N ASN A 171 25.88 -8.63 22.72
CA ASN A 171 26.52 -8.91 24.01
C ASN A 171 26.20 -7.88 25.10
N PHE A 172 25.83 -6.64 24.75
CA PHE A 172 25.56 -5.59 25.73
C PHE A 172 24.13 -5.04 25.69
N ALA A 173 23.41 -5.16 24.57
CA ALA A 173 22.03 -4.74 24.47
C ALA A 173 21.14 -5.63 25.34
N LYS A 174 20.21 -4.99 26.06
CA LYS A 174 19.24 -5.67 26.92
C LYS A 174 17.84 -5.44 26.38
N ALA A 175 16.98 -6.43 26.46
CA ALA A 175 15.59 -6.32 26.05
C ALA A 175 14.69 -6.20 27.29
N ASP A 176 13.90 -5.14 27.35
CA ASP A 176 12.72 -5.05 28.22
C ASP A 176 11.56 -5.87 27.66
N ASN A 177 10.51 -6.08 28.46
CA ASN A 177 9.32 -6.84 28.02
C ASN A 177 8.50 -6.11 26.93
N GLU A 178 8.52 -4.77 26.90
CA GLU A 178 7.73 -3.97 25.95
C GLU A 178 8.59 -2.94 25.21
N ILE A 179 8.23 -2.68 23.95
CA ILE A 179 8.91 -1.74 23.05
C ILE A 179 8.18 -0.40 22.99
N ASP A 180 8.91 0.69 23.15
CA ASP A 180 8.43 2.00 22.68
C ASP A 180 8.75 2.17 21.19
N ILE A 181 7.74 1.95 20.34
CA ILE A 181 7.89 2.08 18.88
C ILE A 181 7.93 3.55 18.44
N LEU A 182 7.49 4.49 19.27
CA LEU A 182 7.44 5.91 18.88
C LEU A 182 8.84 6.51 18.83
N LEU A 183 9.74 6.09 19.73
CA LEU A 183 11.11 6.58 19.77
C LEU A 183 11.89 6.32 18.46
N PRO A 184 12.01 5.09 17.93
CA PRO A 184 12.75 4.86 16.70
C PRO A 184 12.10 5.55 15.49
N LEU A 185 10.76 5.70 15.45
CA LEU A 185 10.08 6.47 14.41
C LEU A 185 10.33 7.98 14.52
N SER A 186 10.43 8.50 15.74
CA SER A 186 10.77 9.90 15.98
C SER A 186 12.21 10.20 15.60
N ILE A 187 13.14 9.27 15.89
CA ILE A 187 14.52 9.33 15.41
C ILE A 187 14.56 9.36 13.88
N SER A 188 13.83 8.46 13.20
CA SER A 188 13.74 8.48 11.73
C SER A 188 13.27 9.83 11.21
N LYS A 189 12.25 10.44 11.84
CA LYS A 189 11.76 11.77 11.48
C LYS A 189 12.86 12.84 11.66
N MET A 190 13.53 12.86 12.81
CA MET A 190 14.54 13.88 13.14
C MET A 190 15.79 13.77 12.28
N GLN A 191 16.14 12.56 11.85
CA GLN A 191 17.32 12.29 11.03
C GLN A 191 17.16 12.73 9.57
N LEU A 192 15.93 12.88 9.08
CA LEU A 192 15.69 13.29 7.70
C LEU A 192 16.20 14.72 7.46
N PRO A 193 16.77 14.99 6.27
CA PRO A 193 17.13 16.35 5.89
C PRO A 193 15.88 17.24 5.86
N ALA A 194 16.08 18.56 6.00
CA ALA A 194 14.99 19.54 6.01
C ALA A 194 14.20 19.58 4.69
N ASP A 195 14.82 19.17 3.59
CA ASP A 195 14.18 19.06 2.29
C ASP A 195 13.38 17.76 2.16
N TYR A 196 12.33 17.83 1.35
CA TYR A 196 11.50 16.66 1.03
C TYR A 196 12.36 15.52 0.47
N CYS A 197 12.50 14.43 1.24
CA CYS A 197 13.27 13.25 0.86
C CYS A 197 12.42 11.98 1.00
N PRO A 198 12.04 11.34 -0.12
CA PRO A 198 11.33 10.06 -0.08
C PRO A 198 12.13 9.03 0.70
N HIS A 199 11.44 8.36 1.63
CA HIS A 199 12.10 7.38 2.50
C HIS A 199 11.18 6.21 2.81
N SER A 200 11.78 5.10 3.22
CA SER A 200 11.07 3.86 3.55
C SER A 200 11.58 3.33 4.87
N ILE A 201 10.67 2.98 5.77
CA ILE A 201 10.97 2.42 7.08
C ILE A 201 10.53 0.97 7.09
N PHE A 202 11.47 0.08 7.39
CA PHE A 202 11.22 -1.34 7.66
C PHE A 202 11.48 -1.59 9.12
N CYS A 203 10.41 -1.84 9.89
CA CYS A 203 10.50 -2.04 11.32
C CYS A 203 10.03 -3.44 11.71
N PHE A 204 10.93 -4.21 12.32
CA PHE A 204 10.69 -5.58 12.74
C PHE A 204 10.66 -5.68 14.26
N THR A 205 9.56 -6.15 14.84
CA THR A 205 9.37 -6.26 16.29
C THR A 205 8.93 -7.65 16.69
N LYS A 206 9.60 -8.25 17.67
CA LYS A 206 9.21 -9.55 18.21
C LYS A 206 8.43 -9.40 19.53
N ARG A 207 8.82 -8.41 20.35
CA ARG A 207 8.17 -8.12 21.64
C ARG A 207 6.87 -7.33 21.48
N GLU A 208 6.09 -7.24 22.57
CA GLU A 208 4.90 -6.40 22.60
C GLU A 208 5.26 -4.92 22.48
N ILE A 209 4.43 -4.15 21.79
CA ILE A 209 4.57 -2.70 21.72
C ILE A 209 3.76 -2.08 22.85
N LYS A 210 4.39 -1.15 23.59
CA LYS A 210 3.75 -0.34 24.64
C LYS A 210 2.46 0.27 24.13
N THR A 211 1.50 0.49 25.03
CA THR A 211 0.23 1.11 24.63
C THR A 211 0.46 2.52 24.09
N ILE A 212 -0.09 2.79 22.90
CA ILE A 212 0.03 4.07 22.19
C ILE A 212 -1.36 4.72 22.13
N SER A 213 -1.42 6.02 22.41
CA SER A 213 -2.65 6.78 22.21
C SER A 213 -2.98 6.93 20.71
N ALA A 214 -4.27 6.98 20.36
CA ALA A 214 -4.69 7.21 18.98
C ALA A 214 -4.13 8.52 18.39
N VAL A 215 -3.95 9.54 19.25
CA VAL A 215 -3.38 10.84 18.89
C VAL A 215 -1.89 10.69 18.54
N SER A 216 -1.11 10.02 19.38
CA SER A 216 0.32 9.80 19.14
C SER A 216 0.55 8.96 17.88
N ALA A 217 -0.21 7.88 17.70
CA ALA A 217 -0.15 7.05 16.49
C ALA A 217 -0.49 7.85 15.23
N SER A 218 -1.52 8.70 15.31
CA SER A 218 -1.92 9.55 14.18
C SER A 218 -0.89 10.64 13.88
N HIS A 219 -0.33 11.27 14.91
CA HIS A 219 0.67 12.31 14.75
C HIS A 219 1.93 11.78 14.07
N ILE A 220 2.51 10.68 14.56
CA ILE A 220 3.75 10.13 13.99
C ILE A 220 3.53 9.59 12.58
N GLY A 221 2.43 8.86 12.35
CA GLY A 221 2.11 8.28 11.04
C GLY A 221 1.87 9.33 9.97
N SER A 222 1.02 10.33 10.25
CA SER A 222 0.76 11.44 9.32
C SER A 222 1.99 12.29 9.06
N THR A 223 2.83 12.53 10.07
CA THR A 223 4.07 13.29 9.90
C THR A 223 5.01 12.59 8.92
N ILE A 224 5.26 11.29 9.12
CA ILE A 224 6.13 10.51 8.23
C ILE A 224 5.56 10.48 6.80
N ALA A 225 4.25 10.26 6.66
CA ALA A 225 3.59 10.28 5.34
C ALA A 225 3.72 11.64 4.64
N SER A 226 3.55 12.75 5.37
CA SER A 226 3.69 14.12 4.84
C SER A 226 5.10 14.44 4.35
N MET A 227 6.11 13.79 4.94
CA MET A 227 7.51 13.87 4.53
C MET A 227 7.85 12.91 3.38
N GLY A 228 6.85 12.24 2.78
CA GLY A 228 7.04 11.30 1.67
C GLY A 228 7.48 9.91 2.11
N GLY A 229 7.31 9.56 3.39
CA GLY A 229 7.72 8.29 3.97
C GLY A 229 6.70 7.17 3.80
N ILE A 230 7.18 5.93 3.73
CA ILE A 230 6.38 4.69 3.83
C ILE A 230 6.86 3.85 5.00
N ILE A 231 5.96 3.47 5.90
CA ILE A 231 6.28 2.68 7.11
C ILE A 231 5.72 1.27 7.01
N ASN A 232 6.59 0.28 6.98
CA ASN A 232 6.23 -1.13 7.02
C ASN A 232 6.62 -1.74 8.37
N PHE A 233 5.76 -2.61 8.89
CA PHE A 233 5.95 -3.32 10.14
C PHE A 233 5.86 -4.83 9.96
N GLY A 234 6.91 -5.56 10.33
CA GLY A 234 6.84 -7.00 10.60
C GLY A 234 6.76 -7.22 12.10
N ALA A 235 5.67 -7.76 12.62
CA ALA A 235 5.48 -7.87 14.06
C ALA A 235 4.92 -9.22 14.51
N ALA A 236 5.31 -9.72 15.68
CA ALA A 236 4.68 -10.91 16.24
C ALA A 236 3.23 -10.64 16.67
N GLN A 237 2.94 -9.41 17.11
CA GLN A 237 1.65 -8.96 17.65
C GLN A 237 1.51 -7.43 17.61
N SER A 238 0.44 -6.88 18.20
CA SER A 238 0.14 -5.43 18.25
C SER A 238 -0.24 -4.83 16.89
N PHE A 239 -0.84 -5.63 16.00
CA PHE A 239 -1.25 -5.21 14.66
C PHE A 239 -2.22 -4.03 14.67
N LYS A 240 -3.13 -3.94 15.65
CA LYS A 240 -4.03 -2.80 15.82
C LYS A 240 -3.27 -1.48 15.99
N ARG A 241 -2.22 -1.49 16.82
CA ARG A 241 -1.40 -0.29 17.12
C ARG A 241 -0.56 0.09 15.90
N LEU A 242 0.07 -0.90 15.27
CA LEU A 242 0.95 -0.73 14.12
C LEU A 242 0.21 -0.26 12.86
N SER A 243 -0.96 -0.84 12.57
CA SER A 243 -1.80 -0.41 11.45
C SER A 243 -2.38 0.98 11.68
N ALA A 244 -2.63 1.39 12.92
CA ALA A 244 -3.04 2.76 13.25
C ALA A 244 -1.97 3.80 12.88
N ILE A 245 -0.68 3.44 12.92
CA ILE A 245 0.45 4.27 12.47
C ILE A 245 0.61 4.17 10.95
N SER A 246 0.69 2.95 10.42
CA SER A 246 1.03 2.69 9.01
C SER A 246 -0.06 3.15 8.03
N LYS A 247 -1.32 3.26 8.47
CA LYS A 247 -2.45 3.66 7.61
C LYS A 247 -2.29 5.01 6.90
N PHE A 248 -1.42 5.92 7.38
CA PHE A 248 -1.22 7.21 6.73
C PHE A 248 -0.29 7.10 5.51
N SER A 249 0.67 6.19 5.57
CA SER A 249 1.55 5.92 4.44
C SER A 249 1.14 4.69 3.63
N PHE A 250 0.06 4.00 4.04
CA PHE A 250 -0.39 2.71 3.52
C PHE A 250 0.74 1.69 3.34
N GLY A 251 1.61 1.63 4.34
CA GLY A 251 2.66 0.61 4.38
C GLY A 251 2.10 -0.73 4.87
N ILE A 252 2.89 -1.79 4.70
CA ILE A 252 2.45 -3.14 5.04
C ILE A 252 2.66 -3.38 6.54
N VAL A 253 1.64 -3.91 7.22
CA VAL A 253 1.76 -4.52 8.54
C VAL A 253 1.57 -6.01 8.38
N PHE A 254 2.48 -6.85 8.87
CA PHE A 254 2.40 -8.30 8.67
C PHE A 254 2.93 -9.09 9.87
N PRO A 255 2.45 -10.33 10.07
CA PRO A 255 2.92 -11.17 11.15
C PRO A 255 4.32 -11.72 10.84
N ILE A 256 5.21 -11.70 11.83
CA ILE A 256 6.53 -12.33 11.75
C ILE A 256 6.68 -13.36 12.87
N SER A 257 6.23 -14.60 12.62
CA SER A 257 6.49 -15.74 13.50
C SER A 257 7.82 -16.42 13.15
N THR A 258 8.13 -16.46 11.86
CA THR A 258 9.36 -16.95 11.26
C THR A 258 9.71 -16.02 10.10
N PHE A 259 10.96 -15.59 10.02
CA PHE A 259 11.39 -14.71 8.95
C PHE A 259 11.45 -15.49 7.63
N VAL A 260 10.89 -14.91 6.58
CA VAL A 260 10.89 -15.49 5.23
C VAL A 260 11.74 -14.59 4.33
N PRO A 261 12.81 -15.10 3.70
CA PRO A 261 13.77 -14.27 2.96
C PRO A 261 13.15 -13.37 1.89
N SER A 262 12.14 -13.88 1.17
CA SER A 262 11.45 -13.10 0.14
C SER A 262 10.82 -11.81 0.68
N THR A 263 10.48 -11.75 1.98
CA THR A 263 9.78 -10.62 2.60
C THR A 263 10.47 -9.29 2.34
N ILE A 264 11.80 -9.23 2.47
CA ILE A 264 12.54 -7.97 2.32
C ILE A 264 12.43 -7.43 0.89
N LYS A 265 12.74 -8.25 -0.11
CA LYS A 265 12.58 -7.88 -1.54
C LYS A 265 11.18 -7.33 -1.82
N LYS A 266 10.17 -7.98 -1.23
CA LYS A 266 8.77 -7.64 -1.37
C LYS A 266 8.43 -6.29 -0.69
N LEU A 267 9.05 -5.99 0.44
CA LEU A 267 8.93 -4.69 1.12
C LEU A 267 9.58 -3.54 0.33
N PHE A 268 10.67 -3.79 -0.38
CA PHE A 268 11.25 -2.80 -1.31
C PHE A 268 10.27 -2.47 -2.44
N THR A 269 9.66 -3.48 -3.07
CA THR A 269 8.60 -3.26 -4.07
C THR A 269 7.41 -2.52 -3.48
N ALA A 270 6.98 -2.90 -2.27
CA ALA A 270 5.88 -2.27 -1.56
C ALA A 270 6.12 -0.81 -1.21
N SER A 271 7.39 -0.41 -1.07
CA SER A 271 7.79 0.95 -0.70
C SER A 271 8.13 1.81 -1.90
N LYS A 272 7.81 1.34 -3.10
CA LYS A 272 7.80 2.19 -4.30
C LYS A 272 6.66 3.19 -4.15
N ARG A 273 7.01 4.47 -4.19
CA ARG A 273 6.03 5.54 -4.16
C ARG A 273 5.07 5.41 -5.34
N PHE A 274 3.80 5.58 -5.03
CA PHE A 274 2.74 5.67 -6.01
C PHE A 274 1.89 6.89 -5.69
N THR A 275 1.75 7.80 -6.65
CA THR A 275 0.90 8.99 -6.49
C THR A 275 -0.18 8.95 -7.55
N THR A 276 -1.41 9.28 -7.18
CA THR A 276 -2.50 9.43 -8.15
C THR A 276 -3.21 10.75 -7.96
N TYR A 277 -3.53 11.38 -9.08
CA TYR A 277 -4.25 12.63 -9.15
C TYR A 277 -5.47 12.46 -10.04
N PHE A 278 -6.65 12.81 -9.52
CA PHE A 278 -7.88 12.89 -10.29
C PHE A 278 -8.30 14.34 -10.47
N VAL A 279 -8.69 14.72 -11.69
CA VAL A 279 -9.47 15.92 -11.97
C VAL A 279 -10.85 15.51 -12.39
N LEU A 280 -11.83 15.97 -11.61
CA LEU A 280 -13.23 15.69 -11.79
C LEU A 280 -13.97 17.00 -12.11
N PRO A 281 -15.04 16.95 -12.91
CA PRO A 281 -15.99 18.06 -13.00
C PRO A 281 -16.52 18.46 -11.62
N ARG A 282 -16.91 19.72 -11.44
CA ARG A 282 -17.39 20.20 -10.13
C ARG A 282 -18.59 19.44 -9.57
N ALA A 283 -19.46 18.95 -10.46
CA ALA A 283 -20.64 18.15 -10.10
C ALA A 283 -20.30 16.77 -9.55
N VAL A 284 -19.05 16.30 -9.67
CA VAL A 284 -18.64 14.99 -9.14
C VAL A 284 -17.83 15.19 -7.86
N GLU A 285 -18.28 14.54 -6.79
CA GLU A 285 -17.65 14.59 -5.47
C GLU A 285 -17.24 13.19 -5.02
N ALA A 286 -16.00 13.04 -4.54
CA ALA A 286 -15.61 11.82 -3.85
C ALA A 286 -16.17 11.79 -2.43
N THR A 287 -17.09 10.87 -2.18
CA THR A 287 -17.71 10.66 -0.87
C THR A 287 -16.94 9.69 0.01
N LYS A 288 -16.11 8.85 -0.60
CA LYS A 288 -15.26 7.90 0.13
C LYS A 288 -13.94 7.69 -0.58
N VAL A 289 -12.86 7.67 0.19
CA VAL A 289 -11.54 7.23 -0.23
C VAL A 289 -11.02 6.20 0.78
N THR A 290 -10.50 5.08 0.28
CA THR A 290 -9.85 4.04 1.06
C THR A 290 -8.48 3.73 0.48
N GLY A 291 -7.58 3.10 1.24
CA GLY A 291 -6.32 2.60 0.68
C GLY A 291 -5.29 3.67 0.29
N GLY A 292 -5.49 4.93 0.69
CA GLY A 292 -4.55 6.04 0.47
C GLY A 292 -4.81 7.18 1.46
N ASP A 293 -3.76 7.92 1.82
CA ASP A 293 -3.91 9.26 2.39
C ASP A 293 -3.89 10.27 1.25
N GLY A 294 -4.44 11.46 1.47
CA GLY A 294 -4.62 12.39 0.38
C GLY A 294 -5.24 13.72 0.75
N SER A 295 -5.45 14.52 -0.28
CA SER A 295 -6.10 15.82 -0.16
C SER A 295 -7.14 15.98 -1.25
N VAL A 296 -8.20 16.73 -0.92
CA VAL A 296 -9.20 17.16 -1.87
C VAL A 296 -9.13 18.68 -1.96
N ARG A 297 -8.98 19.20 -3.18
CA ARG A 297 -8.99 20.63 -3.48
C ARG A 297 -10.18 20.93 -4.37
N LEU A 298 -11.07 21.79 -3.89
CA LEU A 298 -12.24 22.23 -4.65
C LEU A 298 -11.96 23.60 -5.26
N THR A 299 -12.29 23.75 -6.54
CA THR A 299 -12.27 25.03 -7.26
C THR A 299 -13.66 25.25 -7.88
N PRO A 300 -13.99 26.43 -8.41
CA PRO A 300 -15.28 26.66 -9.05
C PRO A 300 -15.57 25.70 -10.22
N ASN A 301 -14.54 25.21 -10.90
CA ASN A 301 -14.70 24.40 -12.12
C ASN A 301 -14.44 22.91 -11.91
N VAL A 302 -13.60 22.54 -10.95
CA VAL A 302 -13.14 21.15 -10.75
C VAL A 302 -13.01 20.77 -9.30
N SER A 303 -13.22 19.48 -9.04
CA SER A 303 -12.78 18.79 -7.83
C SER A 303 -11.47 18.05 -8.15
N ILE A 304 -10.45 18.28 -7.33
CA ILE A 304 -9.13 17.68 -7.49
C ILE A 304 -8.86 16.76 -6.31
N ILE A 305 -8.50 15.51 -6.58
CA ILE A 305 -8.16 14.53 -5.55
C ILE A 305 -6.71 14.12 -5.76
N ASN A 306 -5.89 14.25 -4.73
CA ASN A 306 -4.52 13.78 -4.74
C ASN A 306 -4.35 12.67 -3.69
N LEU A 307 -3.97 11.48 -4.14
CA LEU A 307 -3.72 10.31 -3.32
C LEU A 307 -2.22 10.01 -3.29
N LEU A 308 -1.68 9.94 -2.08
CA LEU A 308 -0.27 9.67 -1.82
C LEU A 308 -0.09 8.25 -1.30
N ASN A 309 0.92 7.55 -1.82
CA ASN A 309 1.30 6.19 -1.45
C ASN A 309 0.11 5.21 -1.46
N SER A 310 -0.85 5.43 -2.36
CA SER A 310 -2.08 4.65 -2.36
C SER A 310 -1.83 3.23 -2.84
N ARG A 311 -2.36 2.26 -2.08
CA ARG A 311 -2.25 0.83 -2.40
C ARG A 311 -3.58 0.12 -2.17
N GLY A 312 -4.11 -0.49 -3.23
CA GLY A 312 -5.44 -1.10 -3.23
C GLY A 312 -6.54 -0.07 -3.00
N ALA A 313 -6.30 1.20 -3.33
CA ALA A 313 -7.23 2.27 -3.06
C ALA A 313 -8.56 2.11 -3.78
N SER A 314 -9.63 2.57 -3.14
CA SER A 314 -10.95 2.65 -3.75
C SER A 314 -11.56 4.01 -3.52
N LEU A 315 -12.30 4.50 -4.51
CA LEU A 315 -13.01 5.77 -4.45
C LEU A 315 -14.49 5.51 -4.73
N ARG A 316 -15.35 6.19 -3.98
CA ARG A 316 -16.78 6.31 -4.29
C ARG A 316 -17.09 7.74 -4.62
N PHE A 317 -17.91 7.93 -5.64
CA PHE A 317 -18.31 9.24 -6.11
C PHE A 317 -19.82 9.40 -6.03
N ASN A 318 -20.25 10.63 -5.76
CA ASN A 318 -21.62 11.08 -6.00
C ASN A 318 -21.60 12.13 -7.11
N VAL A 319 -22.73 12.26 -7.80
CA VAL A 319 -22.95 13.28 -8.83
C VAL A 319 -24.05 14.21 -8.34
N ASP A 320 -23.80 15.51 -8.39
CA ASP A 320 -24.73 16.57 -8.00
C ASP A 320 -25.55 17.03 -9.21
N PHE A 321 -26.85 16.70 -9.18
CA PHE A 321 -27.85 17.00 -10.20
C PHE A 321 -28.50 18.38 -10.08
N SER A 322 -28.06 19.21 -9.12
CA SER A 322 -28.63 20.55 -8.92
C SER A 322 -28.32 21.57 -10.04
N GLY A 323 -27.39 21.25 -10.94
CA GLY A 323 -27.04 22.07 -12.10
C GLY A 323 -27.22 21.35 -13.44
N ASP A 324 -26.87 22.02 -14.54
CA ASP A 324 -26.86 21.40 -15.87
C ASP A 324 -25.81 20.28 -15.92
N ILE A 325 -26.26 19.03 -15.69
CA ILE A 325 -25.41 17.87 -15.92
C ILE A 325 -25.33 17.60 -17.42
N PRO A 326 -24.12 17.55 -17.98
CA PRO A 326 -23.96 17.21 -19.39
C PRO A 326 -24.32 15.74 -19.63
N GLU A 327 -24.78 15.43 -20.86
CA GLU A 327 -25.04 14.05 -21.32
C GLU A 327 -23.82 13.11 -21.16
N SER A 328 -22.62 13.68 -21.04
CA SER A 328 -21.41 12.97 -20.70
C SER A 328 -20.42 13.88 -19.97
N PHE A 329 -19.57 13.30 -19.12
CA PHE A 329 -18.44 14.01 -18.53
C PHE A 329 -17.17 13.18 -18.59
N LEU A 330 -16.04 13.88 -18.42
CA LEU A 330 -14.72 13.30 -18.49
C LEU A 330 -14.01 13.42 -17.13
N VAL A 331 -13.26 12.39 -16.78
CA VAL A 331 -12.38 12.35 -15.61
C VAL A 331 -10.96 12.15 -16.07
N VAL A 332 -10.06 13.01 -15.60
CA VAL A 332 -8.62 12.90 -15.89
C VAL A 332 -7.95 12.22 -14.70
N GLU A 333 -7.33 11.06 -14.94
CA GLU A 333 -6.46 10.37 -13.99
C GLU A 333 -5.01 10.59 -14.40
N CYS A 334 -4.16 10.99 -13.46
CA CYS A 334 -2.72 11.04 -13.62
C CYS A 334 -2.07 10.18 -12.54
N THR A 335 -1.39 9.10 -12.91
CA THR A 335 -0.66 8.23 -11.99
C THR A 335 0.84 8.41 -12.16
N ASP A 336 1.59 8.38 -11.07
CA ASP A 336 3.05 8.38 -11.05
C ASP A 336 3.52 7.10 -10.36
N TYR A 337 4.28 6.30 -11.09
CA TYR A 337 4.79 5.00 -10.67
C TYR A 337 6.13 4.68 -11.32
N GLU A 338 7.12 4.25 -10.52
CA GLU A 338 8.40 3.72 -11.02
C GLU A 338 9.15 4.63 -12.01
N GLY A 339 9.11 5.94 -11.80
CA GLY A 339 9.79 6.85 -12.72
C GLY A 339 9.05 7.02 -14.05
N SER A 340 7.76 6.71 -14.09
CA SER A 340 6.88 7.01 -15.20
C SER A 340 5.57 7.59 -14.70
N ALA A 341 5.13 8.66 -15.34
CA ALA A 341 3.81 9.22 -15.13
C ALA A 341 2.90 8.83 -16.31
N TYR A 342 1.65 8.46 -16.00
CA TYR A 342 0.63 8.10 -16.98
C TYR A 342 -0.55 9.04 -16.85
N LEU A 343 -1.05 9.55 -17.98
CA LEU A 343 -2.27 10.33 -18.06
C LEU A 343 -3.34 9.50 -18.78
N THR A 344 -4.46 9.26 -18.10
CA THR A 344 -5.59 8.45 -18.58
C THR A 344 -6.85 9.29 -18.54
N LEU A 345 -7.67 9.16 -19.59
CA LEU A 345 -8.95 9.85 -19.70
C LEU A 345 -10.09 8.84 -19.60
N HIS A 346 -10.98 9.03 -18.63
CA HIS A 346 -12.18 8.22 -18.45
C HIS A 346 -13.40 8.99 -18.92
N LYS A 347 -14.28 8.34 -19.68
CA LYS A 347 -15.48 8.95 -20.25
C LYS A 347 -16.73 8.30 -19.68
N PHE A 348 -17.61 9.12 -19.12
CA PHE A 348 -18.88 8.69 -18.56
C PHE A 348 -20.04 9.25 -19.36
N LYS A 349 -21.06 8.42 -19.60
CA LYS A 349 -22.29 8.82 -20.29
C LYS A 349 -23.50 8.73 -19.36
N SER A 350 -24.56 9.46 -19.69
CA SER A 350 -25.86 9.24 -19.05
C SER A 350 -26.42 7.89 -19.48
N PRO A 351 -26.88 7.05 -18.55
CA PRO A 351 -27.70 5.89 -18.89
C PRO A 351 -29.10 6.38 -19.34
N LYS A 352 -29.85 5.52 -20.03
CA LYS A 352 -31.25 5.76 -20.41
C LYS A 352 -32.18 5.63 -19.21
N ASP A 353 -31.88 4.70 -18.31
CA ASP A 353 -32.66 4.38 -17.12
C ASP A 353 -31.78 3.69 -16.05
N ASP A 354 -32.36 3.48 -14.86
CA ASP A 354 -31.72 2.79 -13.74
C ASP A 354 -31.33 1.35 -14.06
N GLU A 355 -32.06 0.68 -14.96
CA GLU A 355 -31.83 -0.72 -15.32
C GLU A 355 -30.57 -0.86 -16.19
N GLU A 356 -30.37 0.04 -17.16
CA GLU A 356 -29.14 0.13 -17.95
C GLU A 356 -27.93 0.43 -17.06
N PHE A 357 -28.08 1.37 -16.11
CA PHE A 357 -27.03 1.65 -15.14
C PHE A 357 -26.67 0.41 -14.32
N ALA A 358 -27.66 -0.24 -13.70
CA ALA A 358 -27.43 -1.40 -12.85
C ALA A 358 -26.78 -2.57 -13.61
N LYS A 359 -27.20 -2.82 -14.86
CA LYS A 359 -26.61 -3.87 -15.71
C LYS A 359 -25.19 -3.56 -16.17
N SER A 360 -24.81 -2.28 -16.22
CA SER A 360 -23.46 -1.86 -16.62
C SER A 360 -22.40 -2.02 -15.53
N LEU A 361 -22.83 -2.22 -14.28
CA LEU A 361 -21.93 -2.33 -13.14
C LEU A 361 -21.13 -3.64 -13.21
N ASP A 362 -19.82 -3.51 -13.11
CA ASP A 362 -18.90 -4.62 -12.89
C ASP A 362 -19.09 -5.12 -11.44
N PRO A 363 -19.62 -6.35 -11.25
CA PRO A 363 -20.00 -6.84 -9.93
C PRO A 363 -18.77 -7.07 -9.03
N ASP A 364 -17.62 -7.45 -9.60
CA ASP A 364 -16.41 -7.74 -8.84
C ASP A 364 -15.78 -6.45 -8.31
N ILE A 365 -15.69 -5.43 -9.17
CA ILE A 365 -15.18 -4.11 -8.77
C ILE A 365 -16.14 -3.47 -7.75
N THR A 366 -17.45 -3.56 -7.99
CA THR A 366 -18.46 -3.01 -7.08
C THR A 366 -18.39 -3.66 -5.70
N LYS A 367 -18.32 -4.99 -5.63
CA LYS A 367 -18.18 -5.74 -4.37
C LYS A 367 -16.93 -5.32 -3.60
N GLU A 368 -15.79 -5.16 -4.27
CA GLU A 368 -14.54 -4.73 -3.62
C GLU A 368 -14.62 -3.28 -3.10
N ILE A 369 -15.20 -2.34 -3.87
CA ILE A 369 -15.43 -0.95 -3.40
C ILE A 369 -16.34 -0.94 -2.16
N VAL A 370 -17.39 -1.77 -2.16
CA VAL A 370 -18.31 -1.93 -1.02
C VAL A 370 -17.56 -2.45 0.20
N ALA A 371 -16.83 -3.55 0.06
CA ALA A 371 -16.10 -4.22 1.13
C ALA A 371 -14.98 -3.34 1.72
N LYS A 372 -14.22 -2.63 0.87
CA LYS A 372 -13.16 -1.71 1.32
C LYS A 372 -13.72 -0.52 2.08
N GLY A 373 -14.83 0.06 1.62
CA GLY A 373 -15.48 1.15 2.35
C GLY A 373 -15.97 0.70 3.74
N ALA A 374 -16.58 -0.49 3.83
CA ALA A 374 -16.98 -1.10 5.09
C ALA A 374 -15.79 -1.32 6.03
N ALA A 375 -14.71 -1.93 5.53
CA ALA A 375 -13.49 -2.16 6.30
C ALA A 375 -12.86 -0.85 6.79
N SER A 376 -12.85 0.19 5.94
CA SER A 376 -12.35 1.51 6.29
C SER A 376 -13.14 2.12 7.46
N ASP A 377 -14.47 2.00 7.46
CA ASP A 377 -15.32 2.52 8.54
C ASP A 377 -15.08 1.81 9.86
N ILE A 378 -15.03 0.47 9.84
CA ILE A 378 -14.72 -0.32 11.02
C ILE A 378 -13.34 0.06 11.58
N LEU A 379 -12.33 0.10 10.71
CA LEU A 379 -10.96 0.43 11.12
C LEU A 379 -10.84 1.83 11.70
N ARG A 380 -11.53 2.83 11.14
CA ARG A 380 -11.57 4.18 11.71
C ARG A 380 -12.09 4.17 13.15
N MET A 381 -13.18 3.45 13.41
CA MET A 381 -13.72 3.33 14.78
C MET A 381 -12.76 2.59 15.71
N VAL A 382 -12.14 1.52 15.22
CA VAL A 382 -11.20 0.68 15.99
C VAL A 382 -9.94 1.47 16.36
N PHE A 383 -9.38 2.24 15.43
CA PHE A 383 -8.23 3.11 15.67
C PHE A 383 -8.54 4.26 16.62
N SER A 384 -9.79 4.69 16.71
CA SER A 384 -10.27 5.65 17.71
C SER A 384 -10.57 5.02 19.07
N GLY A 385 -10.29 3.72 19.26
CA GLY A 385 -10.43 3.02 20.53
C GLY A 385 -11.67 2.13 20.65
N THR A 386 -12.55 2.08 19.64
CA THR A 386 -13.72 1.18 19.68
C THR A 386 -13.27 -0.29 19.59
N GLU A 387 -13.98 -1.19 20.25
CA GLU A 387 -13.78 -2.63 20.06
C GLU A 387 -14.24 -3.08 18.67
N VAL A 388 -13.53 -4.03 18.07
CA VAL A 388 -13.81 -4.50 16.70
C VAL A 388 -15.24 -5.05 16.57
N ALA A 389 -15.68 -5.88 17.52
CA ALA A 389 -17.03 -6.46 17.52
C ALA A 389 -18.12 -5.37 17.56
N THR A 390 -17.92 -4.33 18.37
CA THR A 390 -18.85 -3.20 18.46
C THR A 390 -18.85 -2.37 17.18
N ALA A 391 -17.68 -2.15 16.58
CA ALA A 391 -17.56 -1.43 15.32
C ALA A 391 -18.30 -2.15 14.18
N VAL A 392 -18.09 -3.46 14.01
CA VAL A 392 -18.79 -4.31 13.02
C VAL A 392 -20.31 -4.22 13.16
N LYS A 393 -20.82 -4.32 14.40
CA LYS A 393 -22.26 -4.21 14.67
C LYS A 393 -22.81 -2.82 14.33
N LYS A 394 -22.10 -1.77 14.70
CA LYS A 394 -22.52 -0.37 14.46
C LYS A 394 -22.55 -0.01 12.97
N THR A 395 -21.64 -0.57 12.18
CA THR A 395 -21.60 -0.32 10.73
C THR A 395 -22.58 -1.20 9.95
N ASN A 396 -23.19 -2.21 10.58
CA ASN A 396 -24.11 -3.17 9.95
C ASN A 396 -23.50 -3.84 8.69
N THR A 397 -22.20 -4.12 8.75
CA THR A 397 -21.36 -4.50 7.60
C THR A 397 -21.19 -6.00 7.42
N GLU A 398 -21.75 -6.85 8.29
CA GLU A 398 -21.55 -8.31 8.23
C GLU A 398 -21.95 -8.88 6.86
N LYS A 399 -23.09 -8.44 6.31
CA LYS A 399 -23.53 -8.83 4.97
C LYS A 399 -22.63 -8.27 3.86
N LEU A 400 -22.04 -7.09 4.06
CA LEU A 400 -21.16 -6.43 3.08
C LEU A 400 -19.78 -7.09 2.98
N LEU A 401 -19.35 -7.77 4.05
CA LEU A 401 -18.10 -8.53 4.10
C LEU A 401 -18.28 -10.01 3.74
N ALA A 402 -19.52 -10.45 3.44
CA ALA A 402 -19.79 -11.83 3.07
C ALA A 402 -19.03 -12.24 1.79
N GLY A 403 -18.39 -13.41 1.84
CA GLY A 403 -17.56 -13.90 0.73
C GLY A 403 -16.31 -13.05 0.48
N THR A 404 -15.81 -12.36 1.51
CA THR A 404 -14.48 -11.71 1.52
C THR A 404 -13.57 -12.40 2.55
N PRO A 405 -12.25 -12.17 2.52
CA PRO A 405 -11.33 -12.68 3.55
C PRO A 405 -11.60 -12.14 4.96
N ALA A 406 -12.39 -11.07 5.09
CA ALA A 406 -12.80 -10.47 6.36
C ALA A 406 -14.14 -11.03 6.89
N ASN A 407 -14.63 -12.14 6.32
CA ASN A 407 -15.82 -12.81 6.81
C ASN A 407 -15.57 -13.39 8.23
N GLY A 408 -16.47 -13.12 9.18
CA GLY A 408 -16.36 -13.61 10.57
C GLY A 408 -15.49 -12.76 11.51
N VAL A 409 -15.14 -11.53 11.13
CA VAL A 409 -14.48 -10.53 12.00
C VAL A 409 -15.32 -10.23 13.25
N GLY A 410 -14.69 -10.17 14.42
CA GLY A 410 -15.33 -9.78 15.68
C GLY A 410 -14.88 -10.57 16.91
N GLY A 411 -14.09 -11.65 16.73
CA GLY A 411 -13.68 -12.54 17.81
C GLY A 411 -12.20 -12.45 18.22
N LYS A 412 -11.33 -11.88 17.38
CA LYS A 412 -9.88 -11.83 17.60
C LYS A 412 -9.35 -10.44 17.24
N PRO A 413 -9.49 -9.43 18.11
CA PRO A 413 -9.35 -8.03 17.75
C PRO A 413 -8.09 -7.67 16.96
N ASP A 414 -6.93 -8.21 17.34
CA ASP A 414 -5.66 -7.90 16.67
C ASP A 414 -5.56 -8.54 15.26
N LYS A 415 -5.95 -9.81 15.13
CA LYS A 415 -5.99 -10.53 13.84
C LYS A 415 -7.07 -9.97 12.93
N ASP A 416 -8.23 -9.65 13.49
CA ASP A 416 -9.38 -9.08 12.77
C ASP A 416 -9.03 -7.69 12.23
N THR A 417 -8.33 -6.87 13.01
CA THR A 417 -7.83 -5.56 12.56
C THR A 417 -6.87 -5.73 11.38
N LEU A 418 -5.96 -6.71 11.46
CA LEU A 418 -5.03 -7.01 10.38
C LEU A 418 -5.76 -7.49 9.11
N GLN A 419 -6.76 -8.37 9.22
CA GLN A 419 -7.54 -8.84 8.08
C GLN A 419 -8.27 -7.70 7.37
N LEU A 420 -8.91 -6.80 8.12
CA LEU A 420 -9.55 -5.61 7.57
C LEU A 420 -8.52 -4.68 6.90
N TYR A 421 -7.33 -4.54 7.51
CA TYR A 421 -6.25 -3.73 6.94
C TYR A 421 -5.76 -4.32 5.60
N TYR A 422 -5.61 -5.64 5.50
CA TYR A 422 -5.26 -6.30 4.24
C TYR A 422 -6.33 -6.18 3.17
N LEU A 423 -7.62 -6.21 3.55
CA LEU A 423 -8.70 -5.93 2.60
C LEU A 423 -8.52 -4.54 1.97
N LEU A 424 -8.04 -3.53 2.71
CA LEU A 424 -7.72 -2.21 2.14
C LEU A 424 -6.55 -2.25 1.14
N HIS A 425 -5.56 -3.12 1.34
CA HIS A 425 -4.36 -3.21 0.48
C HIS A 425 -4.55 -4.05 -0.78
N ARG A 426 -5.58 -4.90 -0.80
CA ARG A 426 -5.84 -5.82 -1.90
C ARG A 426 -6.05 -5.08 -3.22
N MET A 427 -5.39 -5.51 -4.29
CA MET A 427 -5.70 -5.10 -5.65
C MET A 427 -6.30 -6.30 -6.39
N PRO A 428 -7.39 -6.13 -7.16
CA PRO A 428 -7.88 -7.19 -8.03
C PRO A 428 -6.86 -7.41 -9.16
N CYS A 429 -6.49 -8.67 -9.40
CA CYS A 429 -5.69 -9.08 -10.55
C CYS A 429 -6.61 -9.86 -11.49
N LYS A 430 -6.59 -9.57 -12.79
CA LYS A 430 -7.46 -10.24 -13.78
C LYS A 430 -7.15 -11.74 -13.93
N ASP A 431 -5.98 -12.19 -13.48
CA ASP A 431 -5.48 -13.56 -13.65
C ASP A 431 -5.44 -14.38 -12.35
N ALA A 432 -6.05 -13.90 -11.27
CA ALA A 432 -6.18 -14.66 -10.03
C ALA A 432 -7.63 -15.16 -9.87
N PRO A 433 -7.90 -16.47 -9.98
CA PRO A 433 -9.25 -16.99 -9.81
C PRO A 433 -9.79 -16.64 -8.42
N HIS A 434 -10.99 -16.05 -8.41
CA HIS A 434 -11.79 -15.82 -7.23
C HIS A 434 -12.31 -17.15 -6.70
N ASP A 435 -11.63 -17.76 -5.73
CA ASP A 435 -12.23 -18.83 -4.92
C ASP A 435 -11.94 -18.61 -3.42
N VAL A 436 -12.97 -18.19 -2.70
CA VAL A 436 -13.02 -18.24 -1.24
C VAL A 436 -14.00 -19.36 -0.89
N CYS A 437 -13.49 -20.59 -0.77
CA CYS A 437 -14.31 -21.73 -0.36
C CYS A 437 -14.54 -21.76 1.16
N ASN A 438 -15.80 -22.01 1.53
CA ASN A 438 -16.26 -22.30 2.88
C ASN A 438 -15.50 -23.48 3.50
N GLY A 439 -14.82 -23.27 4.63
CA GLY A 439 -14.21 -24.36 5.39
C GLY A 439 -13.55 -23.88 6.67
N LYS A 440 -13.76 -24.63 7.77
CA LYS A 440 -13.10 -24.42 9.05
C LYS A 440 -11.59 -24.66 8.87
N GLY A 441 -10.76 -23.64 9.10
CA GLY A 441 -9.30 -23.75 8.95
C GLY A 441 -8.54 -22.68 9.72
N TYR A 442 -7.42 -23.09 10.33
CA TYR A 442 -6.51 -22.30 11.17
C TYR A 442 -5.61 -21.37 10.33
N ILE A 443 -5.26 -20.20 10.86
CA ILE A 443 -4.32 -19.25 10.23
C ILE A 443 -2.88 -19.55 10.67
N ASN A 444 -2.09 -20.11 9.76
CA ASN A 444 -0.63 -20.03 9.71
C ASN A 444 -0.22 -20.15 8.22
N TYR A 445 0.69 -19.31 7.70
CA TYR A 445 1.19 -19.44 6.31
C TYR A 445 2.33 -20.47 6.23
N PRO A 446 2.59 -21.13 5.08
CA PRO A 446 2.12 -20.81 3.72
C PRO A 446 1.39 -21.96 2.98
N SER A 447 0.73 -21.61 1.86
CA SER A 447 0.06 -22.50 0.89
C SER A 447 -1.26 -23.16 1.33
N LEU A 448 -2.32 -22.95 0.55
CA LEU A 448 -3.54 -23.77 0.60
C LEU A 448 -3.39 -24.88 -0.45
N TYR A 449 -3.39 -26.13 -0.01
CA TYR A 449 -3.35 -27.30 -0.88
C TYR A 449 -4.77 -27.85 -1.02
N ILE A 450 -5.29 -27.91 -2.26
CA ILE A 450 -6.60 -28.51 -2.55
C ILE A 450 -6.39 -29.78 -3.37
N LEU A 451 -7.00 -30.88 -2.94
CA LEU A 451 -7.07 -32.14 -3.69
C LEU A 451 -8.27 -32.05 -4.66
N SER A 452 -8.01 -32.13 -5.96
CA SER A 452 -9.03 -32.23 -7.02
C SER A 452 -8.67 -33.39 -7.94
N SER A 453 -9.64 -34.12 -8.46
CA SER A 453 -9.45 -35.46 -9.00
C SER A 453 -9.28 -35.59 -10.52
N GLU A 454 -8.86 -34.58 -11.30
CA GLU A 454 -8.88 -34.70 -12.79
C GLU A 454 -7.75 -33.99 -13.60
N LYS A 455 -6.64 -34.74 -13.78
CA LYS A 455 -5.58 -34.75 -14.82
C LYS A 455 -4.56 -33.59 -14.97
N PRO A 456 -3.24 -33.89 -15.15
CA PRO A 456 -2.17 -33.13 -14.47
C PRO A 456 -1.07 -32.46 -15.31
N LYS A 457 -1.07 -32.44 -16.66
CA LYS A 457 0.21 -32.33 -17.40
C LYS A 457 0.61 -31.04 -18.15
N GLU A 458 -0.18 -29.96 -18.13
CA GLU A 458 0.13 -28.77 -18.96
C GLU A 458 0.43 -27.48 -18.19
N VAL A 459 0.29 -27.47 -16.86
CA VAL A 459 0.32 -26.22 -16.06
C VAL A 459 1.73 -25.83 -15.55
N LEU A 460 2.68 -26.76 -15.53
CA LEU A 460 3.97 -26.56 -14.86
C LEU A 460 5.02 -25.78 -15.68
N GLU A 461 4.78 -25.50 -16.97
CA GLU A 461 5.81 -24.90 -17.84
C GLU A 461 5.55 -23.42 -18.22
N GLN A 462 4.55 -22.74 -17.64
CA GLN A 462 4.15 -21.39 -18.12
C GLN A 462 4.17 -20.23 -17.11
N ASN A 463 4.60 -20.37 -15.85
CA ASN A 463 4.44 -19.29 -14.86
C ASN A 463 5.72 -18.91 -14.11
N ASP A 464 6.60 -18.16 -14.78
CA ASP A 464 7.70 -17.39 -14.15
C ASP A 464 7.30 -15.96 -13.74
N SER A 465 6.02 -15.58 -13.87
CA SER A 465 5.56 -14.22 -13.60
C SER A 465 4.25 -14.18 -12.80
N ILE A 466 4.30 -14.41 -11.48
CA ILE A 466 3.14 -14.13 -10.60
C ILE A 466 3.58 -13.33 -9.36
N GLU A 467 3.09 -12.10 -9.26
CA GLU A 467 3.27 -11.17 -8.14
C GLU A 467 2.21 -11.41 -7.04
N TRP A 468 2.65 -11.68 -5.80
CA TRP A 468 2.00 -11.44 -4.49
C TRP A 468 0.47 -11.61 -4.26
N PRO A 469 0.08 -12.16 -3.09
CA PRO A 469 0.57 -13.36 -2.42
C PRO A 469 -0.60 -14.34 -2.24
N MET A 470 -0.98 -15.06 -3.29
CA MET A 470 -1.69 -16.32 -3.16
C MET A 470 -1.15 -17.23 -4.25
N GLU A 471 -0.38 -18.24 -3.87
CA GLU A 471 -0.21 -19.41 -4.72
C GLU A 471 -1.20 -20.46 -4.21
N LEU A 472 -2.19 -20.77 -5.04
CA LEU A 472 -3.04 -21.95 -4.87
C LEU A 472 -2.33 -23.09 -5.61
N HIS A 473 -1.80 -24.05 -4.87
CA HIS A 473 -1.26 -25.27 -5.47
C HIS A 473 -2.32 -26.37 -5.33
N ILE A 474 -2.96 -26.70 -6.45
CA ILE A 474 -3.88 -27.83 -6.52
C ILE A 474 -3.05 -29.06 -6.84
N PHE A 475 -2.96 -30.00 -5.89
CA PHE A 475 -2.31 -31.29 -6.13
C PHE A 475 -3.40 -32.32 -6.33
N GLU A 476 -3.37 -32.99 -7.48
CA GLU A 476 -4.36 -34.03 -7.78
C GLU A 476 -3.97 -35.39 -7.20
N ASP A 477 -2.73 -35.53 -6.75
CA ASP A 477 -2.15 -36.75 -6.22
C ASP A 477 -1.54 -36.52 -4.83
N GLU A 478 -2.01 -37.31 -3.86
CA GLU A 478 -1.50 -37.33 -2.49
C GLU A 478 0.00 -37.69 -2.44
N ALA A 479 0.51 -38.48 -3.40
CA ALA A 479 1.92 -38.83 -3.48
C ALA A 479 2.79 -37.62 -3.91
N ALA A 480 2.31 -36.77 -4.83
CA ALA A 480 3.01 -35.56 -5.25
C ALA A 480 3.08 -34.53 -4.10
N LEU A 481 1.99 -34.38 -3.36
CA LEU A 481 1.96 -33.56 -2.14
C LEU A 481 2.96 -34.09 -1.10
N LYS A 482 2.97 -35.41 -0.85
CA LYS A 482 3.93 -36.02 0.08
C LYS A 482 5.38 -35.84 -0.35
N LEU A 483 5.68 -35.93 -1.65
CA LEU A 483 7.03 -35.72 -2.19
C LEU A 483 7.49 -34.26 -2.03
N LEU A 484 6.59 -33.30 -2.30
CA LEU A 484 6.86 -31.87 -2.08
C LEU A 484 7.12 -31.58 -0.60
N LEU A 485 6.27 -32.09 0.29
CA LEU A 485 6.42 -31.91 1.73
C LEU A 485 7.72 -32.54 2.25
N ALA A 486 8.11 -33.70 1.72
CA ALA A 486 9.40 -34.33 2.04
C ALA A 486 10.60 -33.50 1.56
N ASN A 487 10.50 -32.85 0.39
CA ASN A 487 11.55 -31.98 -0.15
C ASN A 487 11.65 -30.61 0.55
N LEU A 488 10.54 -30.15 1.15
CA LEU A 488 10.52 -28.92 1.95
C LEU A 488 11.02 -29.13 3.39
N GLN A 489 11.02 -30.38 3.87
CA GLN A 489 11.60 -30.75 5.17
C GLN A 489 13.10 -31.10 5.08
N SER A 490 13.62 -31.31 3.86
CA SER A 490 15.04 -31.60 3.61
C SER A 490 15.85 -30.38 3.14
N LYS A 491 15.22 -29.20 3.09
CA LYS A 491 15.85 -27.88 2.96
C LYS A 491 15.61 -27.10 4.25
#